data_AF-X1MIJ0-F1
#
_entry.id   AF-X1MIJ0-F1
#
_cell.length_a   1.000
_cell.length_b   1.000
_cell.length_c   1.000
_cell.angle_alpha   90.00
_cell.angle_beta   90.00
_cell.angle_gamma   90.00
#
_symmetry.space_group_name_H-M   'P 1'
#
loop_
_entity.id
_entity.type
_entity.pdbx_description
1 polymer ?
#
loop_
_entity_poly.entity_id
_entity_poly.type
_entity_poly.pdbx_seq_one_letter_code
_entity_poly.pdbx_strand_id
1 'polypeptide(L)' 'RTDVKMYKYGYSAAKFPLIPGHELAGTIAQVGEGIQGYREGECVVVAPNIPCGTCFYCERGMQTS' A
#
# COMPACT_ATOMS: atom_id res chain seq x y z
N ARG A 1 -12.01 9.90 -1.11
CA ARG A 1 -12.69 9.01 -2.10
C ARG A 1 -12.12 9.17 -3.51
N THR A 2 -10.81 9.00 -3.60
CA THR A 2 -9.93 9.12 -4.78
C THR A 2 -10.25 8.02 -5.81
N ASP A 3 -10.67 6.84 -5.34
CA ASP A 3 -11.11 5.72 -6.19
C ASP A 3 -12.31 6.05 -7.07
N VAL A 4 -13.29 6.79 -6.52
CA VAL A 4 -14.49 7.19 -7.27
C VAL A 4 -14.13 8.20 -8.35
N LYS A 5 -13.14 9.07 -8.11
CA LYS A 5 -12.64 9.98 -9.14
C LYS A 5 -11.95 9.20 -10.27
N MET A 6 -11.11 8.22 -9.92
CA MET A 6 -10.45 7.35 -10.90
C MET A 6 -11.47 6.59 -11.75
N TYR A 7 -12.50 6.01 -11.13
CA TYR A 7 -13.54 5.28 -11.87
C TYR A 7 -14.36 6.20 -12.79
N LYS A 8 -14.73 7.40 -12.32
CA LYS A 8 -15.61 8.32 -13.07
C LYS A 8 -14.91 9.11 -14.18
N TYR A 9 -13.66 9.53 -13.94
CA TYR A 9 -12.96 10.47 -14.81
C TYR A 9 -11.73 9.85 -15.49
N GLY A 10 -11.45 8.58 -15.18
CA GLY A 10 -10.26 7.89 -15.63
C GLY A 10 -9.02 8.32 -14.84
N TYR A 11 -8.00 7.49 -14.95
CA TYR A 11 -6.65 7.78 -14.49
C TYR A 11 -5.71 7.19 -15.50
N SER A 12 -4.83 8.00 -16.09
CA SER A 12 -4.00 7.58 -17.23
C SER A 12 -3.04 6.43 -16.89
N ALA A 13 -2.71 6.25 -15.61
CA ALA A 13 -1.88 5.13 -15.15
C ALA A 13 -2.70 3.90 -14.69
N ALA A 14 -4.04 3.95 -14.68
CA ALA A 14 -4.85 2.79 -14.35
C ALA A 14 -4.86 1.79 -15.51
N LYS A 15 -4.57 0.52 -15.20
CA LYS A 15 -4.70 -0.61 -16.14
C LYS A 15 -5.87 -1.48 -15.70
N PHE A 16 -6.82 -1.73 -16.60
CA PHE A 16 -8.03 -2.50 -16.32
C PHE A 16 -7.91 -3.96 -16.83
N PRO A 17 -8.57 -4.95 -16.17
CA PRO A 17 -9.44 -4.80 -15.00
C PRO A 17 -8.66 -4.51 -13.70
N LEU A 18 -9.20 -3.62 -12.86
CA LEU A 18 -8.59 -3.17 -11.60
C LEU A 18 -9.62 -3.20 -10.48
N ILE A 19 -9.25 -3.74 -9.33
CA ILE A 19 -10.02 -3.63 -8.09
C ILE A 19 -9.51 -2.38 -7.35
N PRO A 20 -10.32 -1.31 -7.22
CA PRO A 20 -9.89 -0.08 -6.57
C PRO A 20 -9.96 -0.18 -5.04
N GLY A 21 -9.25 0.73 -4.36
CA GLY A 21 -9.17 0.80 -2.91
C GLY A 21 -7.73 1.05 -2.44
N HIS A 22 -7.52 2.10 -1.66
CA HIS A 22 -6.21 2.45 -1.10
C HIS A 22 -6.29 2.96 0.35
N GLU A 23 -7.46 2.77 0.98
CA GLU A 23 -7.75 3.11 2.38
C GLU A 23 -8.36 1.86 3.03
N LEU A 24 -7.53 0.92 3.50
CA LEU A 24 -7.97 -0.40 3.96
C LEU A 24 -7.26 -0.78 5.27
N ALA A 25 -7.96 -1.47 6.15
CA ALA A 25 -7.41 -2.13 7.32
C ALA A 25 -7.99 -3.54 7.46
N GLY A 26 -7.26 -4.45 8.10
CA GLY A 26 -7.69 -5.84 8.25
C GLY A 26 -6.68 -6.67 9.04
N THR A 27 -6.75 -7.98 8.90
CA THR A 27 -5.80 -8.92 9.49
C THR A 27 -5.06 -9.71 8.42
N ILE A 28 -3.81 -10.08 8.69
CA ILE A 28 -3.01 -10.88 7.77
C ILE A 28 -3.59 -12.29 7.70
N ALA A 29 -4.13 -12.68 6.54
CA ALA A 29 -4.70 -14.02 6.34
C ALA A 29 -3.62 -15.11 6.18
N GLN A 30 -2.50 -14.77 5.53
CA GLN A 30 -1.38 -15.67 5.29
C GLN A 30 -0.09 -14.87 5.11
N VAL A 31 1.04 -15.42 5.56
CA VAL A 31 2.39 -14.85 5.31
C VAL A 31 3.13 -15.72 4.28
N GLY A 32 3.79 -15.09 3.31
CA GLY A 32 4.58 -15.78 2.29
C GLY A 32 5.87 -16.41 2.83
N GLU A 33 6.38 -17.43 2.14
CA GLU A 33 7.62 -18.10 2.52
C GLU A 33 8.83 -17.13 2.53
N GLY A 34 9.65 -17.19 3.57
CA GLY A 34 10.83 -16.34 3.74
C GLY A 34 10.55 -14.90 4.19
N ILE A 35 9.29 -14.49 4.32
CA ILE A 35 8.92 -13.18 4.86
C ILE A 35 9.07 -13.20 6.39
N GLN A 36 9.79 -12.22 6.92
CA GLN A 36 9.99 -12.04 8.36
C GLN A 36 9.26 -10.79 8.86
N GLY A 37 9.01 -10.74 10.17
CA GLY A 37 8.46 -9.55 10.84
C GLY A 37 6.93 -9.40 10.78
N TYR A 38 6.22 -10.39 10.23
CA TYR A 38 4.75 -10.40 10.15
C TYR A 38 4.19 -11.73 10.65
N ARG A 39 2.96 -11.72 11.19
CA ARG A 39 2.27 -12.92 11.64
C ARG A 39 0.84 -12.99 11.11
N GLU A 40 0.37 -14.19 10.79
CA GLU A 40 -1.04 -14.44 10.50
C GLU A 40 -1.92 -14.00 11.68
N GLY A 41 -3.06 -13.38 11.38
CA GLY A 41 -3.96 -12.77 12.36
C GLY A 41 -3.56 -11.38 12.86
N GLU A 42 -2.37 -10.88 12.52
CA GLU A 42 -1.92 -9.54 12.92
C GLU A 42 -2.74 -8.44 12.24
N CYS A 43 -3.16 -7.43 13.01
CA CYS A 43 -3.89 -6.27 12.49
C CYS A 43 -2.95 -5.34 11.71
N VAL A 44 -3.35 -4.98 10.49
CA VAL A 44 -2.56 -4.15 9.57
C VAL A 44 -3.43 -3.12 8.85
N VAL A 45 -2.78 -2.07 8.37
CA VAL A 45 -3.36 -1.04 7.50
C VAL A 45 -2.60 -1.06 6.18
N VAL A 46 -3.31 -0.93 5.06
CA VAL A 46 -2.70 -0.78 3.75
C VAL A 46 -2.40 0.70 3.51
N ALA A 47 -1.13 1.03 3.34
CA ALA A 47 -0.68 2.37 2.99
C ALA A 47 -0.20 2.39 1.53
N PRO A 48 -0.63 3.38 0.72
CA PRO A 48 -0.18 3.50 -0.66
C PRO A 48 1.30 3.87 -0.78
N ASN A 49 1.86 4.53 0.24
CA ASN A 49 3.27 4.87 0.33
C ASN A 49 3.88 4.23 1.58
N ILE A 50 4.96 3.46 1.40
CA ILE A 50 5.69 2.84 2.50
C ILE A 50 7.17 3.22 2.33
N PRO A 51 7.77 3.93 3.30
CA PRO A 51 9.19 4.28 3.24
C PRO A 51 10.05 3.02 3.39
N CYS A 52 11.11 2.90 2.57
CA CYS A 52 12.02 1.75 2.66
C CYS A 52 13.03 1.87 3.82
N GLY A 53 13.19 3.06 4.41
CA GLY A 53 14.10 3.31 5.52
C GLY A 53 15.58 3.46 5.15
N THR A 54 15.97 3.13 3.91
CA THR A 54 17.39 3.00 3.51
C THR A 54 17.78 3.77 2.25
N CYS A 55 16.84 4.38 1.54
CA CYS A 55 17.19 5.16 0.34
C CYS A 55 17.71 6.56 0.69
N PHE A 56 18.31 7.22 -0.31
CA PHE A 56 18.81 8.60 -0.22
C PHE A 56 17.87 9.56 0.53
N TYR A 57 16.56 9.47 0.26
CA TYR A 57 15.54 10.31 0.87
C TYR A 57 15.23 9.90 2.31
N CYS A 58 15.11 8.59 2.59
CA CYS A 58 14.82 8.08 3.93
C CYS A 58 15.96 8.41 4.91
N GLU A 59 17.21 8.22 4.50
CA GLU A 59 18.39 8.54 5.32
C GLU A 59 18.48 10.03 5.69
N ARG A 60 17.82 10.89 4.90
CA ARG A 60 17.81 12.34 5.09
C ARG A 60 16.53 12.86 5.74
N GLY A 61 15.63 11.97 6.19
CA GLY A 61 14.36 12.36 6.78
C GLY A 61 13.38 13.01 5.78
N MET A 62 13.61 12.84 4.48
CA MET A 62 12.81 13.44 3.40
C MET A 62 11.79 12.46 2.80
N GLN A 63 11.55 11.33 3.46
CA GLN A 63 10.55 10.38 3.00
C GLN A 63 9.13 10.95 3.15
N THR A 64 8.29 10.70 2.14
CA THR A 64 6.85 10.94 2.21
C THR A 64 6.16 9.67 2.71
N SER A 65 5.43 9.77 3.82
CA SER A 65 4.49 8.76 4.30
C SER A 65 3.07 9.14 3.90
#